data_AF-A0A431HLK2-F1
#
_entry.id   AF-A0A431HLK2-F1
#
_cell.length_a   1.000
_cell.length_b   1.000
_cell.length_c   1.000
_cell.angle_alpha   90.00
_cell.angle_beta   90.00
_cell.angle_gamma   90.00
#
_symmetry.space_group_name_H-M   'P 1'
#
loop_
_entity.id
_entity.type
_entity.pdbx_description
1 polymer ?
#
loop_
_entity_poly.entity_id
_entity_poly.type
_entity_poly.pdbx_seq_one_letter_code
_entity_poly.pdbx_strand_id
1 'polypeptide(L)'
;MYVLIRLKIKKVSLKKNYHLKEYWKLLKKGFHRKKGPALTWENGSEEWHDAGIQYQKIETDFSTETLTMKPVTKIAHLHSFSDNPAIIYKNGTKEWYCIDDLHRRDGPAVVYSNGDKEYWIQGKRHREDGPAVIYGNKQYWYKNGEFKKCIS
;
A
#
# COMPACT_ATOMS: atom_id res chain seq x y z
N MET A 1 20.48 1.95 13.62
CA MET A 1 20.99 0.83 12.78
C MET A 1 20.28 -0.44 13.23
N TYR A 2 19.20 -0.85 12.56
CA TYR A 2 18.44 -2.04 12.98
C TYR A 2 19.11 -3.31 12.47
N VAL A 3 19.61 -4.13 13.40
CA VAL A 3 20.23 -5.44 13.13
C VAL A 3 19.11 -6.42 12.73
N LEU A 4 19.06 -6.79 11.44
CA LEU A 4 18.19 -7.86 10.94
C LEU A 4 18.83 -9.21 11.27
N ILE A 5 18.43 -9.83 12.37
CA ILE A 5 18.80 -11.23 12.64
C ILE A 5 17.97 -12.13 11.70
N ARG A 6 18.64 -12.69 10.70
CA ARG A 6 18.10 -13.68 9.76
C ARG A 6 17.97 -15.03 10.45
N LEU A 7 16.76 -15.53 10.65
CA LEU A 7 16.54 -16.94 10.99
C LEU A 7 16.30 -17.73 9.70
N LYS A 8 17.21 -18.65 9.37
CA LYS A 8 17.04 -19.62 8.27
C LYS A 8 16.32 -20.88 8.77
N ILE A 9 15.32 -21.28 7.99
CA ILE A 9 14.81 -22.62 7.69
C ILE A 9 14.66 -23.60 8.87
N LYS A 10 13.41 -23.81 9.29
CA LYS A 10 12.91 -25.12 9.71
C LYS A 10 11.73 -25.45 8.81
N LYS A 11 11.72 -26.63 8.17
CA LYS A 11 10.52 -27.15 7.49
C LYS A 11 9.44 -27.28 8.56
N VAL A 12 8.41 -26.44 8.51
CA VAL A 12 7.28 -26.51 9.43
C VAL A 12 6.03 -26.69 8.57
N SER A 13 5.33 -27.81 8.80
CA SER A 13 4.00 -28.03 8.25
C SER A 13 3.01 -27.17 9.03
N LEU A 14 2.31 -26.26 8.35
CA LEU A 14 1.25 -25.45 8.94
C LEU A 14 0.00 -25.54 8.07
N LYS A 15 -0.97 -26.32 8.56
CA LYS A 15 -2.43 -26.32 8.28
C LYS A 15 -2.93 -26.41 6.82
N LYS A 16 -2.09 -26.46 5.80
CA LYS A 16 -2.46 -26.86 4.42
C LYS A 16 -1.57 -28.03 3.99
N ASN A 17 -2.06 -28.91 3.12
CA ASN A 17 -1.36 -30.12 2.62
C ASN A 17 -0.11 -29.83 1.76
N TYR A 18 0.60 -28.74 2.03
CA TYR A 18 1.81 -28.31 1.34
C TYR A 18 2.90 -28.00 2.38
N HIS A 19 4.13 -28.37 2.06
CA HIS A 19 5.27 -28.01 2.89
C HIS A 19 5.66 -26.54 2.63
N LEU A 20 5.95 -25.82 3.71
CA LEU A 20 6.45 -24.45 3.66
C LEU A 20 7.90 -24.47 3.13
N LYS A 21 8.15 -23.76 2.03
CA LYS A 21 9.47 -23.69 1.38
C LYS A 21 10.34 -22.62 2.06
N GLU A 22 9.84 -21.39 2.18
CA GLU A 22 10.53 -20.30 2.88
C GLU A 22 9.55 -19.39 3.64
N TYR A 23 10.02 -18.73 4.70
CA TYR A 23 9.22 -17.74 5.43
C TYR A 23 10.05 -16.65 6.12
N TRP A 24 9.40 -15.54 6.46
CA TRP A 24 9.98 -14.38 7.13
C TRP A 24 9.10 -13.86 8.27
N LYS A 25 9.67 -13.75 9.48
CA LYS A 25 8.96 -13.31 10.70
C LYS A 25 9.77 -12.24 11.45
N LEU A 26 9.09 -11.22 11.97
CA LEU A 26 9.66 -10.28 12.93
C LEU A 26 9.29 -10.70 14.36
N LEU A 27 10.27 -10.66 15.28
CA LEU A 27 10.04 -10.90 16.70
C LEU A 27 8.93 -9.95 17.21
N LYS A 28 7.90 -10.54 17.82
CA LYS A 28 6.69 -9.84 18.35
C LYS A 28 5.78 -9.15 17.31
N LYS A 29 6.09 -9.14 16.00
CA LYS A 29 5.34 -8.40 14.96
C LYS A 29 4.77 -9.23 13.79
N GLY A 30 4.63 -10.55 13.96
CA GLY A 30 4.02 -11.41 12.93
C GLY A 30 4.93 -11.63 11.71
N PHE A 31 4.38 -12.22 10.64
CA PHE A 31 5.09 -12.47 9.38
C PHE A 31 5.29 -11.17 8.61
N HIS A 32 6.48 -10.96 8.04
CA HIS A 32 6.83 -9.77 7.27
C HIS A 32 8.13 -9.98 6.48
N ARG A 33 8.21 -9.43 5.26
CA ARG A 33 9.44 -9.38 4.45
C ARG A 33 9.54 -8.02 3.75
N LYS A 34 10.71 -7.37 3.84
CA LYS A 34 10.96 -6.04 3.26
C LYS A 34 10.84 -6.01 1.72
N LYS A 35 11.21 -7.11 1.05
CA LYS A 35 11.14 -7.27 -0.41
C LYS A 35 10.79 -8.71 -0.73
N GLY A 36 9.63 -8.95 -1.35
CA GLY A 36 9.13 -10.29 -1.69
C GLY A 36 8.06 -10.80 -0.71
N PRO A 37 7.50 -11.98 -0.97
CA PRO A 37 6.48 -12.59 -0.13
C PRO A 37 7.03 -13.05 1.22
N ALA A 38 6.21 -12.93 2.25
CA ALA A 38 6.54 -13.35 3.61
C ALA A 38 6.50 -14.87 3.78
N LEU A 39 5.71 -15.58 2.98
CA LEU A 39 5.65 -17.05 2.92
C LEU A 39 5.72 -17.50 1.47
N THR A 40 6.51 -18.54 1.19
CA THR A 40 6.50 -19.26 -0.08
C THR A 40 6.31 -20.75 0.18
N TRP A 41 5.40 -21.36 -0.58
CA TRP A 41 5.05 -22.76 -0.45
C TRP A 41 5.72 -23.59 -1.55
N GLU A 42 5.87 -24.90 -1.36
CA GLU A 42 6.50 -25.77 -2.37
C GLU A 42 5.72 -25.83 -3.70
N ASN A 43 4.40 -25.58 -3.68
CA ASN A 43 3.56 -25.49 -4.87
C ASN A 43 3.72 -24.16 -5.65
N GLY A 44 4.61 -23.26 -5.21
CA GLY A 44 4.86 -21.96 -5.84
C GLY A 44 3.94 -20.83 -5.39
N SER A 45 2.95 -21.09 -4.52
CA SER A 45 2.10 -20.02 -3.99
C SER A 45 2.86 -19.12 -2.99
N GLU A 46 2.48 -17.84 -2.97
CA GLU A 46 3.15 -16.79 -2.21
C GLU A 46 2.15 -16.03 -1.33
N GLU A 47 2.52 -15.73 -0.08
CA GLU A 47 1.70 -14.91 0.82
C GLU A 47 2.47 -13.68 1.30
N TRP A 48 1.84 -12.52 1.19
CA TRP A 48 2.44 -11.23 1.52
C TRP A 48 1.84 -10.68 2.80
N HIS A 49 2.69 -10.15 3.69
CA HIS A 49 2.26 -9.59 4.97
C HIS A 49 3.00 -8.29 5.29
N ASP A 50 2.26 -7.28 5.74
CA ASP A 50 2.81 -6.04 6.32
C ASP A 50 2.24 -5.83 7.73
N ALA A 51 3.11 -5.66 8.72
CA ALA A 51 2.73 -5.59 10.14
C ALA A 51 1.76 -6.70 10.61
N GLY A 52 1.84 -7.90 10.01
CA GLY A 52 0.96 -9.04 10.31
C GLY A 52 -0.35 -9.08 9.52
N ILE A 53 -0.68 -8.03 8.75
CA ILE A 53 -1.85 -7.99 7.86
C ILE A 53 -1.49 -8.63 6.53
N GLN A 54 -2.27 -9.62 6.11
CA GLN A 54 -2.08 -10.26 4.80
C GLN A 54 -2.64 -9.38 3.69
N TYR A 55 -1.92 -9.30 2.58
CA TYR A 55 -2.36 -8.63 1.37
C TYR A 55 -1.94 -9.41 0.11
N GLN A 56 -2.46 -8.97 -1.03
CA GLN A 56 -2.15 -9.51 -2.35
C GLN A 56 -1.65 -8.39 -3.25
N LYS A 57 -0.79 -8.76 -4.19
CA LYS A 57 -0.39 -7.88 -5.29
C LYS A 57 -0.94 -8.44 -6.59
N ILE A 58 -1.66 -7.61 -7.33
CA ILE A 58 -2.18 -7.94 -8.64
C ILE A 58 -1.43 -7.08 -9.65
N GLU A 59 -0.84 -7.73 -10.63
CA GLU A 59 -0.22 -7.06 -11.77
C GLU A 59 -1.17 -7.16 -12.96
N THR A 60 -1.49 -6.00 -13.53
CA THR A 60 -2.28 -5.87 -14.75
C THR A 60 -1.41 -5.24 -15.84
N ASP A 61 -1.94 -5.18 -17.06
CA ASP A 61 -1.28 -4.48 -18.17
C ASP A 61 -1.10 -2.99 -17.88
N PHE A 62 -1.90 -2.42 -16.97
CA PHE A 62 -1.96 -0.98 -16.69
C PHE A 62 -1.30 -0.58 -15.37
N SER A 63 -1.28 -1.48 -14.38
CA SER A 63 -0.96 -1.16 -12.98
C SER A 63 -0.42 -2.35 -12.19
N THR A 64 0.25 -2.05 -11.08
CA THR A 64 0.45 -2.98 -9.97
C THR A 64 -0.37 -2.49 -8.78
N GLU A 65 -1.27 -3.33 -8.29
CA GLU A 65 -2.26 -3.01 -7.27
C GLU A 65 -2.02 -3.85 -6.01
N THR A 66 -2.15 -3.22 -4.85
CA THR A 66 -1.99 -3.86 -3.54
C THR A 66 -3.33 -3.87 -2.82
N LEU A 67 -3.84 -5.08 -2.56
CA LEU A 67 -5.16 -5.29 -1.99
C LEU A 67 -5.06 -6.03 -0.65
N THR A 68 -5.76 -5.52 0.35
CA THR A 68 -5.96 -6.22 1.63
C THR A 68 -7.30 -6.92 1.64
N MET A 69 -7.37 -8.10 2.26
CA MET A 69 -8.63 -8.81 2.45
C MET A 69 -9.27 -8.41 3.77
N LYS A 70 -10.54 -7.98 3.78
CA LYS A 70 -11.26 -7.82 5.05
C LYS A 70 -11.75 -9.20 5.55
N PRO A 71 -11.40 -9.62 6.79
CA PRO A 71 -11.75 -10.96 7.28
C PRO A 71 -13.26 -11.22 7.32
N VAL A 72 -14.05 -10.19 7.62
CA VAL A 72 -15.51 -10.29 7.81
C VAL A 72 -16.23 -10.45 6.48
N THR A 73 -15.91 -9.61 5.49
CA THR A 73 -16.62 -9.56 4.21
C THR A 73 -16.00 -10.45 3.14
N LYS A 74 -14.73 -10.85 3.31
CA LYS A 74 -13.92 -11.56 2.28
C LYS A 74 -13.86 -10.80 0.96
N ILE A 75 -13.97 -9.47 1.02
CA ILE A 75 -13.79 -8.57 -0.11
C ILE A 75 -12.38 -7.99 -0.05
N ALA A 76 -11.76 -7.90 -1.22
CA ALA A 76 -10.46 -7.28 -1.41
C ALA A 76 -10.65 -5.75 -1.52
N HIS A 77 -9.82 -5.00 -0.81
CA HIS A 77 -9.83 -3.54 -0.78
C HIS A 77 -8.44 -3.00 -1.08
N LEU A 78 -8.35 -1.93 -1.86
CA LEU A 78 -7.10 -1.21 -2.08
C LEU A 78 -6.57 -0.64 -0.76
N HIS A 79 -5.29 -0.88 -0.50
CA HIS A 79 -4.66 -0.41 0.73
C HIS A 79 -3.16 -0.18 0.57
N SER A 80 -2.71 0.96 1.10
CA SER A 80 -1.31 1.34 1.19
C SER A 80 -0.69 0.81 2.47
N PHE A 81 0.40 0.06 2.33
CA PHE A 81 1.13 -0.52 3.45
C PHE A 81 2.50 0.14 3.61
N SER A 82 2.83 0.57 4.83
CA SER A 82 4.14 1.17 5.15
C SER A 82 4.55 2.31 4.19
N ASP A 83 3.62 3.23 3.92
CA ASP A 83 3.76 4.35 2.98
C ASP A 83 4.06 3.98 1.52
N ASN A 84 3.90 2.71 1.15
CA ASN A 84 3.96 2.29 -0.25
C ASN A 84 2.63 2.62 -0.96
N PRO A 85 2.68 3.00 -2.25
CA PRO A 85 1.47 3.19 -3.05
C PRO A 85 0.64 1.90 -3.06
N ALA A 86 -0.68 2.04 -2.99
CA ALA A 86 -1.57 0.91 -3.23
C ALA A 86 -1.62 0.62 -4.73
N ILE A 87 -1.53 1.64 -5.59
CA ILE A 87 -1.48 1.50 -7.05
C ILE A 87 -0.24 2.18 -7.60
N ILE A 88 0.44 1.49 -8.51
CA ILE A 88 1.51 2.05 -9.34
C ILE A 88 1.15 1.77 -10.80
N TYR A 89 0.84 2.82 -11.56
CA TYR A 89 0.55 2.73 -12.98
C TYR A 89 1.84 2.62 -13.80
N LYS A 90 1.76 1.99 -14.97
CA LYS A 90 2.92 1.87 -15.89
C LYS A 90 3.50 3.21 -16.34
N ASN A 91 2.66 4.25 -16.43
CA ASN A 91 3.11 5.60 -16.76
C ASN A 91 3.88 6.30 -15.62
N GLY A 92 3.95 5.68 -14.42
CA GLY A 92 4.63 6.22 -13.25
C GLY A 92 3.73 6.93 -12.24
N THR A 93 2.44 7.13 -12.55
CA THR A 93 1.44 7.65 -11.59
C THR A 93 1.32 6.69 -10.41
N LYS A 94 1.18 7.24 -9.21
CA LYS A 94 1.08 6.49 -7.95
C LYS A 94 -0.08 6.99 -7.12
N GLU A 95 -0.79 6.06 -6.51
CA GLU A 95 -1.94 6.35 -5.66
C GLU A 95 -1.86 5.62 -4.33
N TRP A 96 -2.27 6.31 -3.27
CA TRP A 96 -2.28 5.82 -1.91
C TRP A 96 -3.71 5.74 -1.40
N TYR A 97 -4.04 4.58 -0.83
CA TYR A 97 -5.39 4.24 -0.42
C TYR A 97 -5.43 3.74 1.01
N CYS A 98 -6.52 4.01 1.70
CA CYS A 98 -6.86 3.38 2.97
C CYS A 98 -8.24 2.76 2.83
N ILE A 99 -8.30 1.46 2.51
CA ILE A 99 -9.57 0.73 2.35
C ILE A 99 -10.45 1.41 1.30
N ASP A 100 -9.99 1.39 0.05
CA ASP A 100 -10.63 1.98 -1.14
C ASP A 100 -10.80 3.50 -1.17
N ASP A 101 -10.59 4.19 -0.05
CA ASP A 101 -10.55 5.65 -0.03
C ASP A 101 -9.16 6.19 -0.33
N LEU A 102 -9.04 7.12 -1.27
CA LEU A 102 -7.80 7.90 -1.45
C LEU A 102 -7.43 8.57 -0.12
N HIS A 103 -6.23 8.26 0.38
CA HIS A 103 -5.83 8.67 1.71
C HIS A 103 -4.31 8.61 1.88
N ARG A 104 -3.72 9.73 2.33
CA ARG A 104 -2.34 9.76 2.84
C ARG A 104 -2.13 10.97 3.74
N ARG A 105 -1.64 10.75 4.98
CA ARG A 105 -1.42 11.85 5.95
C ARG A 105 -0.14 12.64 5.67
N ASP A 106 0.95 11.94 5.41
CA ASP A 106 2.29 12.54 5.38
C ASP A 106 2.72 12.95 3.95
N GLY A 107 1.78 13.03 3.02
CA GLY A 107 2.10 13.36 1.63
C GLY A 107 0.88 13.32 0.70
N PRO A 108 1.09 13.55 -0.61
CA PRO A 108 0.03 13.46 -1.60
C PRO A 108 -0.47 12.01 -1.72
N ALA A 109 -1.79 11.86 -1.77
CA ALA A 109 -2.44 10.58 -2.01
C ALA A 109 -2.46 10.23 -3.50
N VAL A 110 -2.28 11.20 -4.40
CA VAL A 110 -2.06 10.97 -5.83
C VAL A 110 -0.83 11.75 -6.27
N VAL A 111 0.10 11.07 -6.94
CA VAL A 111 1.27 11.68 -7.59
C VAL A 111 1.25 11.26 -9.05
N TYR A 112 0.98 12.22 -9.93
CA TYR A 112 0.95 11.98 -11.36
C TYR A 112 2.36 11.89 -11.94
N SER A 113 2.47 11.20 -13.08
CA SER A 113 3.73 11.04 -13.82
C SER A 113 4.33 12.38 -14.29
N ASN A 114 3.50 13.39 -14.52
CA ASN A 114 3.92 14.74 -14.89
C ASN A 114 4.38 15.60 -13.68
N GLY A 115 4.32 15.06 -12.46
CA GLY A 115 4.70 15.75 -11.22
C GLY A 115 3.57 16.44 -10.47
N ASP A 116 2.36 16.48 -11.04
CA ASP A 116 1.16 17.00 -10.39
C ASP A 116 0.79 16.17 -9.15
N LYS A 117 0.13 16.80 -8.18
CA LYS A 117 -0.13 16.21 -6.86
C LYS A 117 -1.53 16.50 -6.36
N GLU A 118 -2.15 15.50 -5.72
CA GLU A 118 -3.36 15.69 -4.94
C GLU A 118 -3.23 15.09 -3.54
N TYR A 119 -3.76 15.82 -2.57
CA TYR A 119 -3.79 15.47 -1.17
C TYR A 119 -5.22 15.11 -0.77
N TRP A 120 -5.38 13.89 -0.30
CA TRP A 120 -6.67 13.32 0.07
C TRP A 120 -6.59 12.69 1.45
N ILE A 121 -7.64 12.90 2.23
CA ILE A 121 -7.85 12.27 3.54
C ILE A 121 -9.26 11.68 3.53
N GLN A 122 -9.35 10.35 3.59
CA GLN A 122 -10.62 9.62 3.68
C GLN A 122 -11.54 9.95 2.49
N GLY A 123 -11.00 9.86 1.27
CA GLY A 123 -11.76 10.11 0.05
C GLY A 123 -12.12 11.57 -0.18
N LYS A 124 -11.60 12.51 0.63
CA LYS A 124 -11.86 13.94 0.50
C LYS A 124 -10.57 14.71 0.25
N ARG A 125 -10.56 15.58 -0.78
CA ARG A 125 -9.46 16.53 -0.98
C ARG A 125 -9.30 17.39 0.26
N HIS A 126 -8.12 17.36 0.86
CA HIS A 126 -7.85 18.04 2.12
C HIS A 126 -6.36 18.23 2.32
N ARG A 127 -5.96 19.41 2.77
CA ARG A 127 -4.62 19.68 3.31
C ARG A 127 -4.68 20.90 4.25
N GLU A 128 -4.17 20.77 5.48
CA GLU A 128 -4.18 21.89 6.44
C GLU A 128 -3.14 22.97 6.07
N ASP A 129 -1.93 22.58 5.69
CA ASP A 129 -0.79 23.51 5.54
C ASP A 129 -0.48 23.91 4.08
N GLY A 130 -1.44 23.78 3.15
CA GLY A 130 -1.16 24.11 1.75
C GLY A 130 -2.27 23.74 0.77
N PRO A 131 -2.00 23.83 -0.54
CA PRO A 131 -2.96 23.43 -1.56
C PRO A 131 -3.15 21.91 -1.53
N ALA A 132 -4.41 21.51 -1.60
CA ALA A 132 -4.81 20.11 -1.71
C ALA A 132 -4.66 19.58 -3.15
N VAL A 133 -4.61 20.45 -4.15
CA VAL A 133 -4.35 20.08 -5.56
C VAL A 133 -3.32 21.04 -6.14
N ILE A 134 -2.32 20.49 -6.82
CA ILE A 134 -1.24 21.22 -7.48
C ILE A 134 -1.13 20.69 -8.90
N TYR A 135 -1.49 21.53 -9.89
CA TYR A 135 -1.43 21.22 -11.32
C TYR A 135 -0.54 22.25 -12.03
N GLY A 136 0.70 21.88 -12.34
CA GLY A 136 1.72 22.82 -12.79
C GLY A 136 1.84 23.99 -11.80
N ASN A 137 1.51 25.20 -12.26
CA ASN A 137 1.54 26.42 -11.45
C ASN A 137 0.21 26.71 -10.72
N LYS A 138 -0.87 25.98 -11.04
CA LYS A 138 -2.19 26.19 -10.43
C LYS A 138 -2.28 25.43 -9.12
N GLN A 139 -2.80 26.10 -8.10
CA GLN A 139 -2.95 25.58 -6.76
C GLN A 139 -4.39 25.73 -6.29
N TYR A 140 -4.96 24.68 -5.70
CA TYR A 140 -6.34 24.69 -5.19
C TYR A 140 -6.36 24.22 -3.74
N TRP A 141 -7.06 24.98 -2.90
CA TRP A 141 -7.24 24.69 -1.49
C TRP A 141 -8.60 24.03 -1.27
N TYR A 142 -8.57 22.91 -0.57
CA TYR A 142 -9.76 22.19 -0.14
C TYR A 142 -9.65 21.87 1.34
N LYS A 143 -10.77 21.97 2.06
CA LYS A 143 -10.89 21.48 3.44
C LYS A 143 -12.06 20.53 3.52
N ASN A 144 -11.78 19.26 3.84
CA ASN A 144 -12.78 18.20 3.96
C ASN A 144 -13.63 18.03 2.69
N GLY A 145 -13.01 18.16 1.52
CA GLY A 145 -13.67 18.04 0.22
C GLY A 145 -14.31 19.34 -0.27
N GLU A 146 -14.44 20.36 0.57
CA GLU A 146 -15.01 21.65 0.16
C GLU A 146 -13.93 22.56 -0.42
N PHE A 147 -14.19 23.08 -1.61
CA PHE A 147 -13.33 24.08 -2.25
C PHE A 147 -13.30 25.37 -1.43
N LYS A 148 -12.11 25.95 -1.27
CA LYS A 148 -11.92 27.21 -0.54
C LYS A 148 -11.43 28.34 -1.44
N LYS A 149 -10.39 28.09 -2.24
CA LYS A 149 -9.83 29.07 -3.19
C LYS A 149 -8.89 28.41 -4.20
N CYS A 150 -8.57 29.13 -5.27
CA CYS A 150 -7.51 28.79 -6.20
C CYS A 150 -6.52 29.95 -6.33
N ILE A 151 -5.29 29.61 -6.74
CA ILE A 151 -4.25 30.55 -7.15
C ILE A 151 -3.69 30.01 -8.48
N SER A 152 -3.56 30.89 -9.47
CA SER A 152 -3.07 30.58 -10.81
C SER A 152 -1.91 31.46 -11.19
#